data_AF-A0A6J8CRM3-F1
#
_entry.id   AF-A0A6J8CRM3-F1
#
_cell.length_a   1.000
_cell.length_b   1.000
_cell.length_c   1.000
_cell.angle_alpha   90.00
_cell.angle_beta   90.00
_cell.angle_gamma   90.00
#
_symmetry.space_group_name_H-M   'P 1'
#
loop_
_entity.id
_entity.type
_entity.pdbx_description
1 polymer ?
#
loop_
_entity_poly.entity_id
_entity_poly.type
_entity_poly.pdbx_seq_one_letter_code
_entity_poly.pdbx_strand_id
1 'polypeptide(L)'
;MVIKEMGGKTMKAMVVFAFCIEYIKDKVLERLSQAINGLDEDDVHWVLTVPAIWNDQARQFMIAASEKASIGKDNLTLALEPEGAAMYCKYLALDKKVHGDATELKTFDENARFMVVDLGGGTIDITVSEVLATGQLREIYNATGGPWGGNYINDQIIKTLKDVIGWSVLVRFKADDFEDYLELLKNVEQRKRGVKYDSELKLKISDNLLKKIEIPDSHAKVVQKDKKSITLSASLINKIFSSSVDSMMKHVERLLQKEETRGVSTILLVGGYAASDFVQRAFRERFEKDFRITIPLTPDMIVLNGAVITGHLVEAIVGRMTKYHYGLGLSTTAVSGRSISLGDNDGKKTFFSLIKKGQKIKIGDVVTQYEVVIKAKSQWANLEVYTTEDDDPKPVIDDEHFTKVGSINVKLPQFKKESILVLTISYDETEFKVVATDRNTGRCFVGNCRFLDKEINPI
;
A
#
# COMPACT_ATOMS: atom_id res chain seq x y z
N MET A 1 16.82 6.37 -4.76
CA MET A 1 15.68 6.89 -5.55
C MET A 1 15.70 8.42 -5.59
N VAL A 2 15.57 9.02 -6.78
CA VAL A 2 15.44 10.48 -6.98
C VAL A 2 14.11 10.80 -7.66
N ILE A 3 13.48 11.89 -7.26
CA ILE A 3 12.26 12.44 -7.86
C ILE A 3 12.67 13.61 -8.74
N LYS A 4 12.10 13.69 -9.94
CA LYS A 4 12.29 14.80 -10.87
C LYS A 4 11.02 15.64 -10.92
N GLU A 5 11.13 16.93 -10.62
CA GLU A 5 10.00 17.85 -10.72
C GLU A 5 9.78 18.31 -12.17
N MET A 6 8.66 19.00 -12.42
CA MET A 6 8.18 19.33 -13.77
C MET A 6 9.10 20.24 -14.60
N GLY A 7 9.90 21.10 -13.97
CA GLY A 7 10.97 21.94 -14.52
C GLY A 7 12.34 21.24 -14.62
N GLY A 8 12.41 19.98 -14.21
CA GLY A 8 13.54 19.10 -14.43
C GLY A 8 14.58 19.03 -13.30
N LYS A 9 14.42 19.80 -12.21
CA LYS A 9 15.24 19.65 -11.01
C LYS A 9 14.98 18.30 -10.35
N THR A 10 15.98 17.77 -9.66
CA THR A 10 15.89 16.49 -8.98
C THR A 10 16.16 16.62 -7.49
N MET A 11 15.53 15.77 -6.69
CA MET A 11 15.71 15.67 -5.24
C MET A 11 15.70 14.20 -4.84
N LYS A 12 16.43 13.82 -3.79
CA LYS A 12 16.27 12.48 -3.21
C LYS A 12 14.84 12.30 -2.72
N ALA A 13 14.21 11.19 -3.07
CA ALA A 13 12.82 10.93 -2.65
C ALA A 13 12.68 10.97 -1.12
N MET A 14 13.65 10.39 -0.40
CA MET A 14 13.68 10.37 1.07
C MET A 14 13.60 11.78 1.67
N VAL A 15 14.26 12.75 1.03
CA VAL A 15 14.24 14.15 1.48
C VAL A 15 12.85 14.75 1.27
N VAL A 16 12.25 14.54 0.11
CA VAL A 16 10.90 15.05 -0.19
C VAL A 16 9.86 14.49 0.79
N PHE A 17 9.88 13.18 1.01
CA PHE A 17 8.90 12.53 1.89
C PHE A 17 9.09 12.93 3.36
N ALA A 18 10.33 13.00 3.86
CA ALA A 18 10.61 13.47 5.21
C ALA A 18 10.10 14.90 5.42
N PHE A 19 10.37 15.83 4.49
CA PHE A 19 9.85 17.19 4.56
C PHE A 19 8.32 17.26 4.51
N CYS A 20 7.66 16.43 3.70
CA CYS A 20 6.20 16.39 3.67
C CYS A 20 5.62 15.89 5.00
N ILE A 21 6.22 14.85 5.58
CA ILE A 21 5.79 14.30 6.88
C ILE A 21 6.02 15.33 7.98
N GLU A 22 7.20 15.94 8.04
CA GLU A 22 7.55 16.99 9.01
C GLU A 22 6.58 18.17 8.91
N TYR A 23 6.31 18.67 7.70
CA TYR A 23 5.35 19.75 7.49
C TYR A 23 3.95 19.40 8.02
N ILE A 24 3.45 18.19 7.74
CA ILE A 24 2.14 17.74 8.21
C ILE A 24 2.16 17.60 9.74
N LYS A 25 3.21 17.00 10.30
CA LYS A 25 3.43 16.83 11.74
C LYS A 25 3.36 18.18 12.45
N ASP A 26 4.14 19.15 11.99
CA ASP A 26 4.19 20.49 12.57
C ASP A 26 2.83 21.19 12.51
N LYS A 27 2.09 21.04 11.40
CA LYS A 27 0.74 21.60 11.29
C LYS A 27 -0.28 20.93 12.21
N VAL A 28 -0.14 19.63 12.48
CA VAL A 28 -0.98 18.93 13.44
C VAL A 28 -0.64 19.39 14.87
N LEU A 29 0.65 19.44 15.24
CA LEU A 29 1.09 19.90 16.56
C LEU A 29 0.72 21.36 16.83
N GLU A 30 0.84 22.25 15.83
CA GLU A 30 0.36 23.64 15.91
C GLU A 30 -1.13 23.70 16.25
N ARG A 31 -1.95 22.84 15.64
CA ARG A 31 -3.40 22.80 15.91
C ARG A 31 -3.72 22.16 17.25
N LEU A 32 -3.01 21.10 17.63
CA LEU A 32 -3.23 20.40 18.90
C LEU A 32 -2.86 21.28 20.09
N SER A 33 -1.72 21.97 20.04
CA SER A 33 -1.30 22.90 21.11
C SER A 33 -2.28 24.06 21.32
N GLN A 34 -3.01 24.48 20.28
CA GLN A 34 -4.08 25.48 20.39
C GLN A 34 -5.37 24.90 21.01
N ALA A 35 -5.61 23.60 20.84
CA ALA A 35 -6.83 22.94 21.30
C ALA A 35 -6.69 22.28 22.68
N ILE A 36 -5.49 21.85 23.05
CA ILE A 36 -5.18 21.04 24.25
C ILE A 36 -3.96 21.66 24.94
N ASN A 37 -4.19 22.26 26.12
CA ASN A 37 -3.12 22.88 26.89
C ASN A 37 -2.21 21.82 27.53
N GLY A 38 -0.90 21.97 27.36
CA GLY A 38 0.11 21.09 27.97
C GLY A 38 0.35 19.76 27.24
N LEU A 39 -0.11 19.62 26.00
CA LEU A 39 0.21 18.48 25.14
C LEU A 39 1.64 18.63 24.57
N ASP A 40 2.47 17.61 24.78
CA ASP A 40 3.79 17.48 24.19
C ASP A 40 3.74 16.60 22.92
N GLU A 41 4.76 16.67 22.05
CA GLU A 41 4.90 15.78 20.90
C GLU A 41 5.00 14.31 21.34
N ASP A 42 5.64 14.05 22.48
CA ASP A 42 5.78 12.70 23.05
C ASP A 42 4.43 12.09 23.51
N ASP A 43 3.38 12.91 23.67
CA ASP A 43 2.02 12.44 23.96
C ASP A 43 1.28 11.97 22.70
N VAL A 44 1.85 12.16 21.50
CA VAL A 44 1.20 11.87 20.23
C VAL A 44 1.72 10.57 19.63
N HIS A 45 0.81 9.60 19.48
CA HIS A 45 1.05 8.42 18.66
C HIS A 45 0.64 8.68 17.21
N TRP A 46 1.59 8.53 16.28
CA TRP A 46 1.39 8.80 14.85
C TRP A 46 0.95 7.53 14.13
N VAL A 47 -0.15 7.62 13.38
CA VAL A 47 -0.58 6.54 12.49
C VAL A 47 -0.44 7.01 11.05
N LEU A 48 0.46 6.36 10.32
CA LEU A 48 0.70 6.66 8.91
C LEU A 48 0.07 5.57 8.03
N THR A 49 -0.83 5.97 7.16
CA THR A 49 -1.51 5.02 6.26
C THR A 49 -0.64 4.69 5.07
N VAL A 50 -0.62 3.42 4.67
CA VAL A 50 0.10 2.94 3.48
C VAL A 50 -0.77 1.99 2.66
N PRO A 51 -0.66 2.00 1.32
CA PRO A 51 -1.41 1.09 0.47
C PRO A 51 -1.13 -0.37 0.80
N ALA A 52 -2.17 -1.20 0.84
CA ALA A 52 -2.03 -2.60 1.19
C ALA A 52 -1.21 -3.36 0.15
N ILE A 53 -1.12 -2.92 -1.11
CA ILE A 53 -0.29 -3.57 -2.15
C ILE A 53 1.20 -3.26 -2.06
N TRP A 54 1.63 -2.31 -1.22
CA TRP A 54 3.05 -1.97 -1.10
C TRP A 54 3.92 -3.10 -0.53
N ASN A 55 5.14 -3.19 -1.03
CA ASN A 55 6.13 -4.15 -0.56
C ASN A 55 6.82 -3.67 0.73
N ASP A 56 7.62 -4.54 1.34
CA ASP A 56 8.34 -4.23 2.58
C ASP A 56 9.33 -3.07 2.42
N GLN A 57 9.93 -2.92 1.23
CA GLN A 57 10.84 -1.82 0.92
C GLN A 57 10.13 -0.47 1.00
N ALA A 58 8.95 -0.34 0.38
CA ALA A 58 8.17 0.89 0.41
C ALA A 58 7.67 1.22 1.83
N ARG A 59 7.28 0.21 2.62
CA ARG A 59 6.92 0.38 4.02
C ARG A 59 8.10 0.88 4.87
N GLN A 60 9.26 0.24 4.76
CA GLN A 60 10.47 0.69 5.46
C GLN A 60 10.92 2.08 5.02
N PHE A 61 10.74 2.42 3.74
CA PHE A 61 11.01 3.77 3.26
C PHE A 61 10.17 4.81 4.00
N MET A 62 8.88 4.55 4.25
CA MET A 62 8.01 5.47 5.00
C MET A 62 8.40 5.58 6.47
N ILE A 63 8.82 4.48 7.10
CA ILE A 63 9.34 4.50 8.48
C ILE A 63 10.59 5.38 8.54
N ALA A 64 11.57 5.13 7.67
CA ALA A 64 12.80 5.91 7.62
C ALA A 64 12.55 7.39 7.29
N ALA A 65 11.54 7.70 6.45
CA ALA A 65 11.13 9.07 6.18
C ALA A 65 10.50 9.74 7.41
N SER A 66 9.72 9.00 8.19
CA SER A 66 9.10 9.47 9.44
C SER A 66 10.13 9.70 10.53
N GLU A 67 11.11 8.81 10.68
CA GLU A 67 12.25 8.99 11.59
C GLU A 67 13.04 10.26 11.24
N LYS A 68 13.23 10.54 9.94
CA LYS A 68 13.85 11.79 9.48
C LYS A 68 13.01 13.04 9.74
N ALA A 69 11.69 12.88 9.91
CA ALA A 69 10.79 13.93 10.35
C ALA A 69 10.69 14.02 11.89
N SER A 70 11.61 13.36 12.61
CA SER A 70 11.67 13.29 14.08
C SER A 70 10.50 12.57 14.73
N ILE A 71 9.77 11.72 14.00
CA ILE A 71 8.78 10.82 14.59
C ILE A 71 9.50 9.57 15.07
N GLY A 72 9.52 9.35 16.39
CA GLY A 72 10.13 8.18 17.00
C GLY A 72 9.44 6.88 16.57
N LYS A 73 10.22 5.81 16.35
CA LYS A 73 9.70 4.50 15.92
C LYS A 73 8.66 3.93 16.90
N ASP A 74 8.84 4.14 18.20
CA ASP A 74 7.91 3.66 19.23
C ASP A 74 6.59 4.42 19.23
N ASN A 75 6.56 5.62 18.66
CA ASN A 75 5.36 6.48 18.53
C ASN A 75 4.79 6.45 17.10
N LEU A 76 5.12 5.44 16.30
CA LEU A 76 4.68 5.31 14.91
C LEU A 76 4.07 3.94 14.64
N THR A 77 2.85 3.92 14.11
CA THR A 77 2.22 2.73 13.53
C THR A 77 1.97 2.95 12.04
N LEU A 78 2.30 1.96 11.21
CA LEU A 78 1.81 1.91 9.84
C LEU A 78 0.46 1.18 9.80
N ALA A 79 -0.58 1.87 9.35
CA ALA A 79 -1.89 1.27 9.10
C ALA A 79 -2.07 0.97 7.61
N LEU A 80 -2.54 -0.23 7.25
CA LEU A 80 -2.91 -0.49 5.86
C LEU A 80 -4.22 0.26 5.56
N GLU A 81 -4.25 0.99 4.45
CA GLU A 81 -5.40 1.80 4.06
C GLU A 81 -6.74 1.03 4.08
N PRO A 82 -6.87 -0.16 3.46
CA PRO A 82 -8.12 -0.91 3.50
C PRO A 82 -8.46 -1.49 4.88
N GLU A 83 -7.47 -1.75 5.75
CA GLU A 83 -7.72 -2.17 7.15
C GLU A 83 -8.34 -1.00 7.92
N GLY A 84 -7.77 0.20 7.82
CA GLY A 84 -8.34 1.41 8.42
C GLY A 84 -9.76 1.64 7.91
N ALA A 85 -9.98 1.53 6.60
CA ALA A 85 -11.30 1.69 6.02
C ALA A 85 -12.34 0.71 6.54
N ALA A 86 -11.96 -0.57 6.65
CA ALA A 86 -12.83 -1.62 7.21
C ALA A 86 -13.16 -1.33 8.69
N MET A 87 -12.16 -0.90 9.47
CA MET A 87 -12.34 -0.56 10.88
C MET A 87 -13.32 0.59 11.08
N TYR A 88 -13.19 1.66 10.30
CA TYR A 88 -14.12 2.79 10.38
C TYR A 88 -15.54 2.41 9.98
N CYS A 89 -15.71 1.67 8.89
CA CYS A 89 -17.04 1.25 8.44
C CYS A 89 -17.71 0.29 9.44
N LYS A 90 -16.93 -0.60 10.05
CA LYS A 90 -17.41 -1.45 11.15
C LYS A 90 -17.84 -0.61 12.36
N TYR A 91 -17.05 0.40 12.74
CA TYR A 91 -17.39 1.31 13.83
C TYR A 91 -18.70 2.07 13.55
N LEU A 92 -18.85 2.64 12.35
CA LEU A 92 -20.08 3.32 11.93
C LEU A 92 -21.30 2.40 11.96
N ALA A 93 -21.15 1.14 11.52
CA ALA A 93 -22.25 0.18 11.57
C ALA A 93 -22.67 -0.14 13.02
N LEU A 94 -21.71 -0.24 13.95
CA LEU A 94 -21.97 -0.41 15.38
C LEU A 94 -22.67 0.81 15.98
N ASP A 95 -22.21 2.02 15.66
CA ASP A 95 -22.81 3.28 16.12
C ASP A 95 -24.28 3.40 15.68
N LYS A 96 -24.57 3.11 14.41
CA LYS A 96 -25.95 3.05 13.88
C LYS A 96 -26.82 2.00 14.57
N LYS A 97 -26.24 0.86 14.98
CA LYS A 97 -26.94 -0.18 15.76
C LYS A 97 -27.39 0.31 17.11
N VAL A 98 -26.52 1.04 17.81
CA VAL A 98 -26.80 1.63 19.13
C VAL A 98 -27.88 2.70 19.00
N HIS A 99 -27.92 3.42 17.88
CA HIS A 99 -28.87 4.51 17.62
C HIS A 99 -30.13 4.10 16.82
N GLY A 100 -30.34 2.81 16.56
CA GLY A 100 -31.63 2.27 16.08
C GLY A 100 -31.86 2.20 14.56
N ASP A 101 -30.82 2.38 13.74
CA ASP A 101 -30.94 2.29 12.26
C ASP A 101 -30.35 0.95 11.75
N ALA A 102 -31.23 -0.04 11.58
CA ALA A 102 -30.87 -1.47 11.55
C ALA A 102 -30.54 -2.06 10.16
N THR A 103 -30.64 -1.29 9.06
CA THR A 103 -30.67 -1.88 7.71
C THR A 103 -29.30 -2.15 7.05
N GLU A 104 -28.21 -1.52 7.51
CA GLU A 104 -26.86 -1.68 6.93
C GLU A 104 -25.98 -2.76 7.62
N LEU A 105 -26.53 -3.47 8.60
CA LEU A 105 -25.77 -4.03 9.73
C LEU A 105 -25.13 -5.41 9.56
N LYS A 106 -25.51 -6.19 8.54
CA LYS A 106 -25.00 -7.58 8.38
C LYS A 106 -23.58 -7.69 7.80
N THR A 107 -23.05 -6.59 7.26
CA THR A 107 -21.73 -6.59 6.59
C THR A 107 -20.58 -6.91 7.55
N PHE A 108 -20.77 -6.63 8.85
CA PHE A 108 -19.75 -6.82 9.87
C PHE A 108 -20.19 -7.77 11.01
N ASP A 109 -21.18 -8.62 10.75
CA ASP A 109 -21.55 -9.70 11.66
C ASP A 109 -20.45 -10.76 11.70
N GLU A 110 -20.46 -11.60 12.73
CA GLU A 110 -19.55 -12.73 12.85
C GLU A 110 -19.58 -13.62 11.58
N ASN A 111 -18.40 -14.04 11.11
CA ASN A 111 -18.17 -14.81 9.88
C ASN A 111 -18.57 -14.08 8.59
N ALA A 112 -18.97 -12.80 8.65
CA ALA A 112 -19.20 -12.02 7.45
C ALA A 112 -17.89 -11.85 6.68
N ARG A 113 -17.97 -12.07 5.36
CA ARG A 113 -16.88 -11.83 4.42
C ARG A 113 -17.24 -10.66 3.53
N PHE A 114 -16.30 -9.74 3.39
CA PHE A 114 -16.47 -8.54 2.58
C PHE A 114 -15.17 -8.19 1.85
N MET A 115 -15.32 -7.53 0.71
CA MET A 115 -14.22 -6.99 -0.06
C MET A 115 -14.14 -5.48 0.18
N VAL A 116 -12.95 -4.95 0.46
CA VAL A 116 -12.69 -3.51 0.46
C VAL A 116 -12.01 -3.17 -0.86
N VAL A 117 -12.57 -2.23 -1.61
CA VAL A 117 -11.97 -1.66 -2.81
C VAL A 117 -11.64 -0.20 -2.49
N ASP A 118 -10.38 0.05 -2.16
CA ASP A 118 -9.86 1.37 -1.93
C ASP A 118 -9.45 2.02 -3.26
N LEU A 119 -10.20 3.04 -3.63
CA LEU A 119 -10.18 3.74 -4.90
C LEU A 119 -9.42 5.05 -4.70
N GLY A 120 -8.11 4.94 -4.59
CA GLY A 120 -7.20 6.05 -4.37
C GLY A 120 -6.95 6.91 -5.61
N GLY A 121 -6.06 7.90 -5.45
CA GLY A 121 -5.59 8.73 -6.54
C GLY A 121 -4.60 7.98 -7.44
N GLY A 122 -3.55 7.40 -6.87
CA GLY A 122 -2.50 6.69 -7.63
C GLY A 122 -2.83 5.23 -7.91
N THR A 123 -3.35 4.53 -6.92
CA THR A 123 -3.61 3.08 -6.96
C THR A 123 -5.06 2.77 -6.61
N ILE A 124 -5.48 1.59 -7.01
CA ILE A 124 -6.66 0.92 -6.45
C ILE A 124 -6.14 -0.29 -5.70
N ASP A 125 -6.50 -0.40 -4.42
CA ASP A 125 -6.07 -1.46 -3.50
C ASP A 125 -7.29 -2.28 -3.08
N ILE A 126 -7.20 -3.60 -3.20
CA ILE A 126 -8.31 -4.52 -2.95
C ILE A 126 -7.87 -5.55 -1.93
N THR A 127 -8.67 -5.69 -0.86
CA THR A 127 -8.50 -6.73 0.15
C THR A 127 -9.81 -7.47 0.37
N VAL A 128 -9.71 -8.70 0.86
CA VAL A 128 -10.87 -9.50 1.25
C VAL A 128 -10.68 -9.92 2.70
N SER A 129 -11.68 -9.60 3.52
CA SER A 129 -11.61 -9.75 4.97
C SER A 129 -12.79 -10.53 5.50
N GLU A 130 -12.56 -11.21 6.62
CA GLU A 130 -13.54 -11.94 7.40
C GLU A 130 -13.60 -11.36 8.82
N VAL A 131 -14.81 -11.19 9.35
CA VAL A 131 -15.01 -10.84 10.76
C VAL A 131 -15.00 -12.12 11.61
N LEU A 132 -14.11 -12.17 12.60
CA LEU A 132 -14.01 -13.29 13.53
C LEU A 132 -15.07 -13.20 14.64
N ALA A 133 -15.29 -14.29 15.38
CA ALA A 133 -16.17 -14.33 16.55
C ALA A 133 -15.79 -13.32 17.64
N THR A 134 -14.49 -12.98 17.72
CA THR A 134 -13.97 -11.92 18.61
C THR A 134 -14.30 -10.51 18.12
N GLY A 135 -14.92 -10.37 16.95
CA GLY A 135 -15.14 -9.11 16.24
C GLY A 135 -13.90 -8.61 15.49
N GLN A 136 -12.72 -9.22 15.66
CA GLN A 136 -11.50 -8.79 14.98
C GLN A 136 -11.55 -9.09 13.48
N LEU A 137 -10.76 -8.37 12.70
CA LEU A 137 -10.66 -8.56 11.25
C LEU A 137 -9.50 -9.50 10.89
N ARG A 138 -9.74 -10.36 9.90
CA ARG A 138 -8.72 -11.25 9.32
C ARG A 138 -8.75 -11.15 7.80
N GLU A 139 -7.60 -10.87 7.20
CA GLU A 139 -7.43 -10.95 5.76
C GLU A 139 -7.49 -12.43 5.31
N ILE A 140 -8.29 -12.73 4.29
CA ILE A 140 -8.49 -14.10 3.77
C ILE A 140 -7.91 -14.29 2.36
N TYR A 141 -7.47 -13.21 1.71
CA TYR A 141 -6.82 -13.23 0.41
C TYR A 141 -5.82 -12.08 0.32
N ASN A 142 -4.63 -12.32 -0.24
CA ASN A 142 -3.57 -11.31 -0.38
C ASN A 142 -4.09 -10.05 -1.07
N ALA A 143 -3.75 -8.88 -0.51
CA ALA A 143 -4.01 -7.59 -1.15
C ALA A 143 -3.53 -7.55 -2.61
N THR A 144 -4.41 -7.11 -3.51
CA THR A 144 -4.11 -6.90 -4.94
C THR A 144 -4.52 -5.50 -5.39
N GLY A 145 -4.10 -5.09 -6.57
CA GLY A 145 -4.42 -3.74 -7.03
C GLY A 145 -3.84 -3.40 -8.39
N GLY A 146 -3.97 -2.13 -8.77
CA GLY A 146 -3.43 -1.63 -10.02
C GLY A 146 -3.48 -0.11 -10.17
N PRO A 147 -2.77 0.43 -11.18
CA PRO A 147 -2.63 1.87 -11.40
C PRO A 147 -3.84 2.46 -12.15
N TRP A 148 -5.06 2.19 -11.67
CA TRP A 148 -6.32 2.62 -12.29
C TRP A 148 -7.02 3.74 -11.51
N GLY A 149 -6.36 4.31 -10.51
CA GLY A 149 -6.91 5.34 -9.62
C GLY A 149 -7.23 6.67 -10.33
N GLY A 150 -7.73 7.63 -9.56
CA GLY A 150 -8.19 8.92 -10.10
C GLY A 150 -7.15 9.71 -10.91
N ASN A 151 -5.85 9.52 -10.67
CA ASN A 151 -4.77 10.19 -11.41
C ASN A 151 -4.64 9.64 -12.84
N TYR A 152 -4.95 8.36 -13.07
CA TYR A 152 -4.98 7.80 -14.42
C TYR A 152 -5.96 8.60 -15.31
N ILE A 153 -7.11 8.99 -14.77
CA ILE A 153 -8.09 9.81 -15.47
C ILE A 153 -7.57 11.22 -15.75
N ASN A 154 -6.88 11.85 -14.78
CA ASN A 154 -6.24 13.14 -14.99
C ASN A 154 -5.26 13.07 -16.17
N ASP A 155 -4.43 12.04 -16.20
CA ASP A 155 -3.44 11.82 -17.26
C ASP A 155 -4.10 11.61 -18.63
N GLN A 156 -5.21 10.86 -18.69
CA GLN A 156 -5.98 10.70 -19.93
C GLN A 156 -6.62 12.01 -20.39
N ILE A 157 -7.11 12.87 -19.49
CA ILE A 157 -7.64 14.20 -19.84
C ILE A 157 -6.51 15.07 -20.42
N ILE A 158 -5.35 15.12 -19.76
CA ILE A 158 -4.20 15.91 -20.26
C ILE A 158 -3.68 15.35 -21.58
N LYS A 159 -3.64 14.03 -21.74
CA LYS A 159 -3.29 13.38 -23.01
C LYS A 159 -4.30 13.75 -24.10
N THR A 160 -5.59 13.75 -23.80
CA THR A 160 -6.63 14.16 -24.75
C THR A 160 -6.45 15.62 -25.17
N LEU A 161 -6.19 16.52 -24.22
CA LEU A 161 -5.88 17.91 -24.54
C LEU A 161 -4.63 18.02 -25.42
N LYS A 162 -3.58 17.23 -25.14
CA LYS A 162 -2.35 17.18 -25.95
C LYS A 162 -2.61 16.74 -27.39
N ASP A 163 -3.46 15.73 -27.57
CA ASP A 163 -3.80 15.19 -28.89
C ASP A 163 -4.67 16.17 -29.69
N VAL A 164 -5.51 16.96 -29.01
CA VAL A 164 -6.41 17.93 -29.64
C VAL A 164 -5.71 19.26 -29.96
N ILE A 165 -5.04 19.87 -28.98
CA ILE A 165 -4.46 21.21 -29.13
C ILE A 165 -3.00 21.20 -29.61
N GLY A 166 -2.39 20.01 -29.68
CA GLY A 166 -1.05 19.79 -30.16
C GLY A 166 0.01 19.73 -29.05
N TRP A 167 0.94 18.79 -29.20
CA TRP A 167 2.03 18.58 -28.25
C TRP A 167 2.92 19.81 -28.08
N SER A 168 3.28 20.47 -29.18
CA SER A 168 4.13 21.68 -29.16
C SER A 168 3.47 22.82 -28.39
N VAL A 169 2.14 22.97 -28.50
CA VAL A 169 1.37 24.01 -27.80
C VAL A 169 1.39 23.76 -26.31
N LEU A 170 1.07 22.54 -25.84
CA LEU A 170 1.10 22.24 -24.41
C LEU A 170 2.49 22.33 -23.80
N VAL A 171 3.53 21.89 -24.52
CA VAL A 171 4.91 21.98 -24.03
C VAL A 171 5.34 23.43 -23.88
N ARG A 172 5.03 24.29 -24.88
CA ARG A 172 5.31 25.72 -24.78
C ARG A 172 4.49 26.39 -23.69
N PHE A 173 3.21 26.08 -23.56
CA PHE A 173 2.37 26.60 -22.48
C PHE A 173 2.95 26.25 -21.10
N LYS A 174 3.39 25.00 -20.90
CA LYS A 174 4.05 24.59 -19.64
C LYS A 174 5.36 25.34 -19.38
N ALA A 175 6.13 25.66 -20.43
CA ALA A 175 7.42 26.34 -20.29
C ALA A 175 7.28 27.86 -20.11
N ASP A 176 6.38 28.49 -20.88
CA ASP A 176 6.19 29.93 -20.94
C ASP A 176 5.27 30.45 -19.82
N ASP A 177 4.27 29.65 -19.42
CA ASP A 177 3.14 30.04 -18.55
C ASP A 177 2.90 28.98 -17.45
N PHE A 178 3.93 28.64 -16.67
CA PHE A 178 3.90 27.50 -15.75
C PHE A 178 2.81 27.60 -14.66
N GLU A 179 2.57 28.78 -14.09
CA GLU A 179 1.49 28.97 -13.10
C GLU A 179 0.10 28.67 -13.68
N ASP A 180 -0.17 29.13 -14.91
CA ASP A 180 -1.42 28.86 -15.61
C ASP A 180 -1.56 27.36 -15.94
N TYR A 181 -0.45 26.69 -16.24
CA TYR A 181 -0.44 25.25 -16.44
C TYR A 181 -0.79 24.50 -15.14
N LEU A 182 -0.25 24.92 -13.99
CA LEU A 182 -0.64 24.35 -12.69
C LEU A 182 -2.12 24.57 -12.39
N GLU A 183 -2.67 25.74 -12.74
CA GLU A 183 -4.09 26.03 -12.57
C GLU A 183 -4.97 25.16 -13.47
N LEU A 184 -4.54 24.87 -14.71
CA LEU A 184 -5.20 23.90 -15.58
C LEU A 184 -5.24 22.51 -14.93
N LEU A 185 -4.12 22.02 -14.38
CA LEU A 185 -4.06 20.72 -13.70
C LEU A 185 -5.01 20.66 -12.49
N LYS A 186 -5.05 21.72 -11.68
CA LYS A 186 -6.01 21.83 -10.57
C LYS A 186 -7.45 21.83 -11.07
N ASN A 187 -7.73 22.55 -12.16
CA ASN A 187 -9.06 22.61 -12.74
C ASN A 187 -9.52 21.25 -13.26
N VAL A 188 -8.63 20.49 -13.92
CA VAL A 188 -8.89 19.11 -14.33
C VAL A 188 -9.24 18.24 -13.13
N GLU A 189 -8.43 18.26 -12.07
CA GLU A 189 -8.69 17.48 -10.85
C GLU A 189 -10.05 17.82 -10.23
N GLN A 190 -10.34 19.11 -10.03
CA GLN A 190 -11.60 19.56 -9.43
C GLN A 190 -12.82 19.18 -10.28
N ARG A 191 -12.74 19.39 -11.60
CA ARG A 191 -13.86 19.15 -12.52
C ARG A 191 -14.12 17.66 -12.72
N LYS A 192 -13.06 16.85 -12.82
CA LYS A 192 -13.15 15.39 -12.91
C LYS A 192 -13.87 14.80 -11.70
N ARG A 193 -13.63 15.29 -10.48
CA ARG A 193 -14.29 14.75 -9.28
C ARG A 193 -15.82 14.88 -9.33
N GLY A 194 -16.34 15.92 -9.98
CA GLY A 194 -17.78 16.21 -10.02
C GLY A 194 -18.50 15.82 -11.31
N VAL A 195 -17.80 15.33 -12.34
CA VAL A 195 -18.42 15.01 -13.63
C VAL A 195 -19.30 13.75 -13.52
N LYS A 196 -20.49 13.81 -14.13
CA LYS A 196 -21.47 12.74 -14.14
C LYS A 196 -21.37 11.91 -15.41
N TYR A 197 -21.84 10.66 -15.35
CA TYR A 197 -21.95 9.82 -16.54
C TYR A 197 -22.84 10.52 -17.59
N ASP A 198 -22.50 10.38 -18.87
CA ASP A 198 -23.19 11.04 -19.99
C ASP A 198 -23.25 12.58 -19.91
N SER A 199 -22.36 13.21 -19.13
CA SER A 199 -22.26 14.67 -19.04
C SER A 199 -20.96 15.21 -19.64
N GLU A 200 -21.01 16.45 -20.13
CA GLU A 200 -19.83 17.15 -20.63
C GLU A 200 -18.91 17.60 -19.49
N LEU A 201 -17.61 17.68 -19.78
CA LEU A 201 -16.61 18.25 -18.87
C LEU A 201 -16.16 19.62 -19.38
N LYS A 202 -16.56 20.69 -18.70
CA LYS A 202 -16.11 22.06 -18.99
C LYS A 202 -14.90 22.42 -18.14
N LEU A 203 -13.75 22.57 -18.79
CA LEU A 203 -12.48 22.99 -18.19
C LEU A 203 -12.27 24.48 -18.41
N LYS A 204 -11.95 25.23 -17.34
CA LYS A 204 -11.54 26.62 -17.44
C LYS A 204 -10.10 26.68 -17.97
N ILE A 205 -9.83 27.64 -18.84
CA ILE A 205 -8.49 27.89 -19.39
C ILE A 205 -8.11 29.36 -19.21
N SER A 206 -6.81 29.63 -19.08
CA SER A 206 -6.30 31.00 -19.00
C SER A 206 -6.32 31.67 -20.37
N ASP A 207 -6.24 33.01 -20.37
CA ASP A 207 -6.14 33.78 -21.61
C ASP A 207 -4.83 33.47 -22.37
N ASN A 208 -3.75 33.09 -21.66
CA ASN A 208 -2.51 32.66 -22.28
C ASN A 208 -2.68 31.36 -23.05
N LEU A 209 -3.35 30.36 -22.47
CA LEU A 209 -3.66 29.13 -23.21
C LEU A 209 -4.65 29.40 -24.35
N LEU A 210 -5.68 30.21 -24.12
CA LEU A 210 -6.70 30.54 -25.12
C LEU A 210 -6.10 31.08 -26.43
N LYS A 211 -5.07 31.93 -26.31
CA LYS A 211 -4.35 32.52 -27.46
C LYS A 211 -3.51 31.50 -28.24
N LYS A 212 -3.11 30.38 -27.61
CA LYS A 212 -2.23 29.36 -28.21
C LYS A 212 -3.00 28.18 -28.81
N ILE A 213 -4.28 28.01 -28.48
CA ILE A 213 -5.07 26.85 -28.92
C ILE A 213 -5.90 27.12 -30.17
N GLU A 214 -5.91 26.16 -31.08
CA GLU A 214 -6.91 25.99 -32.13
C GLU A 214 -7.45 24.56 -32.03
N ILE A 215 -8.76 24.38 -32.24
CA ILE A 215 -9.37 23.05 -32.23
C ILE A 215 -9.48 22.58 -33.69
N PRO A 216 -8.79 21.50 -34.08
CA PRO A 216 -8.91 20.97 -35.44
C PRO A 216 -10.34 20.51 -35.74
N ASP A 217 -10.79 20.66 -36.98
CA ASP A 217 -12.11 20.22 -37.43
C ASP A 217 -12.39 18.74 -37.13
N SER A 218 -11.33 17.91 -37.16
CA SER A 218 -11.40 16.48 -36.81
C SER A 218 -11.85 16.22 -35.37
N HIS A 219 -11.67 17.18 -34.46
CA HIS A 219 -12.04 17.09 -33.05
C HIS A 219 -13.22 18.00 -32.67
N ALA A 220 -13.67 18.89 -33.57
CA ALA A 220 -14.71 19.89 -33.29
C ALA A 220 -16.07 19.29 -32.83
N LYS A 221 -16.35 18.03 -33.16
CA LYS A 221 -17.55 17.31 -32.70
C LYS A 221 -17.50 16.90 -31.23
N VAL A 222 -16.31 16.69 -30.67
CA VAL A 222 -16.10 16.12 -29.34
C VAL A 222 -15.38 17.04 -28.38
N VAL A 223 -14.74 18.09 -28.89
CA VAL A 223 -14.10 19.16 -28.12
C VAL A 223 -14.52 20.50 -28.67
N GLN A 224 -14.98 21.38 -27.79
CA GLN A 224 -15.40 22.73 -28.14
C GLN A 224 -14.57 23.76 -27.36
N LYS A 225 -14.18 24.84 -28.04
CA LYS A 225 -13.49 25.99 -27.44
C LYS A 225 -14.50 27.13 -27.31
N ASP A 226 -14.56 27.71 -26.12
CA ASP A 226 -15.28 28.95 -25.81
C ASP A 226 -14.28 29.98 -25.24
N LYS A 227 -14.72 31.22 -25.03
CA LYS A 227 -13.88 32.37 -24.64
C LYS A 227 -13.00 32.14 -23.41
N LYS A 228 -13.40 31.26 -22.48
CA LYS A 228 -12.62 30.96 -21.25
C LYS A 228 -12.61 29.48 -20.88
N SER A 229 -12.95 28.60 -21.80
CA SER A 229 -13.06 27.17 -21.50
C SER A 229 -12.89 26.27 -22.69
N ILE A 230 -12.47 25.04 -22.41
CA ILE A 230 -12.56 23.90 -23.31
C ILE A 230 -13.61 22.95 -22.74
N THR A 231 -14.57 22.56 -23.56
CA THR A 231 -15.58 21.57 -23.20
C THR A 231 -15.28 20.25 -23.90
N LEU A 232 -15.16 19.17 -23.14
CA LEU A 232 -15.10 17.80 -23.65
C LEU A 232 -16.50 17.20 -23.63
N SER A 233 -16.92 16.64 -24.76
CA SER A 233 -18.23 15.98 -24.91
C SER A 233 -18.39 14.79 -23.96
N ALA A 234 -19.64 14.46 -23.64
CA ALA A 234 -20.00 13.29 -22.84
C ALA A 234 -19.40 11.98 -23.38
N SER A 235 -19.47 11.75 -24.69
CA SER A 235 -18.94 10.53 -25.31
C SER A 235 -17.43 10.39 -25.14
N LEU A 236 -16.68 11.49 -25.21
CA LEU A 236 -15.24 11.52 -24.99
C LEU A 236 -14.90 11.27 -23.52
N ILE A 237 -15.64 11.88 -22.59
CA ILE A 237 -15.46 11.66 -21.15
C ILE A 237 -15.75 10.21 -20.78
N ASN A 238 -16.85 9.63 -21.25
CA ASN A 238 -17.16 8.22 -21.01
C ASN A 238 -16.02 7.31 -21.49
N LYS A 239 -15.46 7.59 -22.68
CA LYS A 239 -14.32 6.84 -23.22
C LYS A 239 -13.04 7.00 -22.39
N ILE A 240 -12.80 8.18 -21.83
CA ILE A 240 -11.65 8.45 -20.95
C ILE A 240 -11.73 7.62 -19.66
N PHE A 241 -12.92 7.48 -19.09
CA PHE A 241 -13.12 6.70 -17.86
C PHE A 241 -13.14 5.18 -18.11
N SER A 242 -13.60 4.73 -19.28
CA SER A 242 -13.87 3.31 -19.53
C SER A 242 -12.64 2.41 -19.32
N SER A 243 -11.44 2.82 -19.73
CA SER A 243 -10.26 1.94 -19.61
C SER A 243 -9.85 1.67 -18.16
N SER A 244 -9.91 2.68 -17.28
CA SER A 244 -9.66 2.52 -15.83
C SER A 244 -10.75 1.67 -15.19
N VAL A 245 -12.02 2.01 -15.46
CA VAL A 245 -13.18 1.33 -14.88
C VAL A 245 -13.24 -0.14 -15.32
N ASP A 246 -13.10 -0.44 -16.61
CA ASP A 246 -13.15 -1.81 -17.15
C ASP A 246 -12.04 -2.69 -16.58
N SER A 247 -10.81 -2.14 -16.44
CA SER A 247 -9.67 -2.87 -15.89
C SER A 247 -9.91 -3.25 -14.43
N MET A 248 -10.43 -2.30 -13.66
CA MET A 248 -10.83 -2.52 -12.27
C MET A 248 -11.97 -3.55 -12.16
N MET A 249 -13.04 -3.42 -12.95
CA MET A 249 -14.19 -4.34 -12.93
C MET A 249 -13.75 -5.77 -13.23
N LYS A 250 -12.93 -5.97 -14.28
CA LYS A 250 -12.37 -7.28 -14.63
C LYS A 250 -11.48 -7.85 -13.52
N HIS A 251 -10.77 -7.01 -12.78
CA HIS A 251 -9.95 -7.46 -11.66
C HIS A 251 -10.83 -7.93 -10.49
N VAL A 252 -11.81 -7.13 -10.09
CA VAL A 252 -12.78 -7.49 -9.03
C VAL A 252 -13.52 -8.79 -9.38
N GLU A 253 -14.00 -8.93 -10.61
CA GLU A 253 -14.71 -10.13 -11.07
C GLU A 253 -13.84 -11.40 -10.96
N ARG A 254 -12.57 -11.31 -11.35
CA ARG A 254 -11.62 -12.44 -11.21
C ARG A 254 -11.36 -12.81 -9.74
N LEU A 255 -11.29 -11.81 -8.85
CA LEU A 255 -11.08 -12.06 -7.42
C LEU A 255 -12.30 -12.74 -6.80
N LEU A 256 -13.52 -12.33 -7.16
CA LEU A 256 -14.76 -12.92 -6.64
C LEU A 256 -15.00 -14.36 -7.12
N GLN A 257 -14.33 -14.79 -8.18
CA GLN A 257 -14.37 -16.17 -8.69
C GLN A 257 -13.39 -17.12 -7.98
N LYS A 258 -12.50 -16.61 -7.13
CA LYS A 258 -11.53 -17.43 -6.38
C LYS A 258 -12.22 -18.25 -5.29
N GLU A 259 -11.64 -19.40 -4.96
CA GLU A 259 -12.22 -20.28 -3.93
C GLU A 259 -12.10 -19.65 -2.54
N GLU A 260 -10.98 -18.97 -2.29
CA GLU A 260 -10.64 -18.30 -1.04
C GLU A 260 -11.59 -17.13 -0.71
N THR A 261 -12.18 -16.51 -1.75
CA THR A 261 -13.11 -15.38 -1.62
C THR A 261 -14.58 -15.80 -1.64
N ARG A 262 -14.87 -17.12 -1.67
CA ARG A 262 -16.24 -17.62 -1.54
C ARG A 262 -16.89 -17.13 -0.26
N GLY A 263 -18.18 -16.77 -0.36
CA GLY A 263 -18.97 -16.26 0.75
C GLY A 263 -18.85 -14.75 0.96
N VAL A 264 -18.04 -14.03 0.16
CA VAL A 264 -18.11 -12.56 0.12
C VAL A 264 -19.53 -12.13 -0.23
N SER A 265 -20.10 -11.29 0.62
CA SER A 265 -21.49 -10.81 0.48
C SER A 265 -21.57 -9.31 0.21
N THR A 266 -20.52 -8.56 0.56
CA THR A 266 -20.47 -7.11 0.45
C THR A 266 -19.18 -6.65 -0.22
N ILE A 267 -19.30 -5.64 -1.09
CA ILE A 267 -18.19 -4.88 -1.66
C ILE A 267 -18.28 -3.45 -1.12
N LEU A 268 -17.28 -3.04 -0.36
CA LEU A 268 -17.15 -1.74 0.24
C LEU A 268 -16.24 -0.85 -0.63
N LEU A 269 -16.78 0.24 -1.15
CA LEU A 269 -16.03 1.19 -1.99
C LEU A 269 -15.59 2.39 -1.14
N VAL A 270 -14.29 2.58 -1.02
CA VAL A 270 -13.67 3.67 -0.22
C VAL A 270 -12.62 4.39 -1.05
N GLY A 271 -12.07 5.49 -0.54
CA GLY A 271 -11.10 6.30 -1.26
C GLY A 271 -11.77 7.37 -2.13
N GLY A 272 -11.01 8.41 -2.47
CA GLY A 272 -11.57 9.59 -3.14
C GLY A 272 -12.17 9.33 -4.52
N TYR A 273 -11.70 8.31 -5.23
CA TYR A 273 -12.23 7.94 -6.54
C TYR A 273 -13.55 7.13 -6.45
N ALA A 274 -13.90 6.59 -5.28
CA ALA A 274 -15.20 5.96 -5.04
C ALA A 274 -16.38 6.95 -5.12
N ALA A 275 -16.13 8.25 -4.95
CA ALA A 275 -17.13 9.29 -5.14
C ALA A 275 -17.51 9.49 -6.63
N SER A 276 -16.73 8.93 -7.57
CA SER A 276 -16.97 9.09 -9.00
C SER A 276 -18.26 8.40 -9.45
N ASP A 277 -19.11 9.16 -10.15
CA ASP A 277 -20.36 8.64 -10.73
C ASP A 277 -20.13 7.43 -11.65
N PHE A 278 -19.05 7.48 -12.45
CA PHE A 278 -18.63 6.39 -13.34
C PHE A 278 -18.34 5.11 -12.57
N VAL A 279 -17.58 5.21 -11.48
CA VAL A 279 -17.21 4.06 -10.65
C VAL A 279 -18.43 3.48 -9.96
N GLN A 280 -19.25 4.32 -9.30
CA GLN A 280 -20.41 3.82 -8.57
C GLN A 280 -21.42 3.13 -9.50
N ARG A 281 -21.67 3.70 -10.68
CA ARG A 281 -22.56 3.09 -11.67
C ARG A 281 -22.03 1.75 -12.15
N ALA A 282 -20.76 1.67 -12.51
CA ALA A 282 -20.15 0.43 -13.00
C ALA A 282 -20.21 -0.69 -11.95
N PHE A 283 -19.91 -0.40 -10.69
CA PHE A 283 -20.04 -1.39 -9.61
C PHE A 283 -21.48 -1.85 -9.42
N ARG A 284 -22.44 -0.92 -9.42
CA ARG A 284 -23.86 -1.27 -9.28
C ARG A 284 -24.34 -2.15 -10.44
N GLU A 285 -24.10 -1.70 -11.67
CA GLU A 285 -24.49 -2.42 -12.88
C GLU A 285 -23.85 -3.81 -12.97
N ARG A 286 -22.60 -3.97 -12.52
CA ARG A 286 -21.85 -5.22 -12.65
C ARG A 286 -22.08 -6.21 -11.51
N PHE A 287 -22.30 -5.74 -10.28
CA PHE A 287 -22.21 -6.59 -9.08
C PHE A 287 -23.40 -6.51 -8.13
N GLU A 288 -24.28 -5.50 -8.23
CA GLU A 288 -25.36 -5.29 -7.23
C GLU A 288 -26.43 -6.40 -7.22
N LYS A 289 -26.50 -7.20 -8.29
CA LYS A 289 -27.37 -8.38 -8.36
C LYS A 289 -26.96 -9.46 -7.34
N ASP A 290 -25.65 -9.67 -7.19
CA ASP A 290 -25.10 -10.81 -6.42
C ASP A 290 -24.44 -10.35 -5.11
N PHE A 291 -24.05 -9.08 -5.01
CA PHE A 291 -23.33 -8.51 -3.87
C PHE A 291 -23.99 -7.22 -3.40
N ARG A 292 -23.95 -6.98 -2.09
CA ARG A 292 -24.26 -5.66 -1.55
C ARG A 292 -23.14 -4.69 -1.89
N ILE A 293 -23.47 -3.57 -2.52
CA ILE A 293 -22.50 -2.49 -2.76
C ILE A 293 -22.68 -1.42 -1.69
N THR A 294 -21.66 -1.20 -0.87
CA THR A 294 -21.66 -0.20 0.20
C THR A 294 -20.68 0.91 -0.13
N ILE A 295 -21.16 2.16 -0.11
CA ILE A 295 -20.35 3.34 -0.36
C ILE A 295 -20.62 4.32 0.78
N PRO A 296 -19.66 4.57 1.67
CA PRO A 296 -19.83 5.53 2.76
C PRO A 296 -20.10 6.95 2.23
N LEU A 297 -20.72 7.80 3.06
CA LEU A 297 -21.08 9.17 2.68
C LEU A 297 -19.86 10.03 2.30
N THR A 298 -18.74 9.85 3.00
CA THR A 298 -17.48 10.57 2.81
C THR A 298 -16.36 9.58 2.48
N PRO A 299 -16.40 8.89 1.33
CA PRO A 299 -15.52 7.76 1.05
C PRO A 299 -14.03 8.16 1.02
N ASP A 300 -13.74 9.43 0.74
CA ASP A 300 -12.41 10.04 0.74
C ASP A 300 -11.78 10.18 2.13
N MET A 301 -12.57 10.17 3.20
CA MET A 301 -12.10 10.35 4.58
C MET A 301 -12.05 9.04 5.39
N ILE A 302 -12.60 7.96 4.83
CA ILE A 302 -12.79 6.68 5.53
C ILE A 302 -11.48 6.08 6.01
N VAL A 303 -10.45 6.10 5.15
CA VAL A 303 -9.12 5.60 5.46
C VAL A 303 -8.48 6.37 6.62
N LEU A 304 -8.51 7.71 6.55
CA LEU A 304 -7.90 8.58 7.57
C LEU A 304 -8.60 8.44 8.92
N ASN A 305 -9.94 8.47 8.94
CA ASN A 305 -10.70 8.30 10.18
C ASN A 305 -10.51 6.89 10.76
N GLY A 306 -10.41 5.89 9.88
CA GLY A 306 -10.09 4.52 10.26
C GLY A 306 -8.71 4.36 10.88
N ALA A 307 -7.70 5.05 10.36
CA ALA A 307 -6.35 5.04 10.89
C ALA A 307 -6.30 5.53 12.35
N VAL A 308 -7.07 6.57 12.68
CA VAL A 308 -7.21 7.04 14.07
C VAL A 308 -7.78 5.95 14.97
N ILE A 309 -8.83 5.26 14.53
CA ILE A 309 -9.41 4.13 15.29
C ILE A 309 -8.39 3.00 15.46
N THR A 310 -7.66 2.65 14.39
CA THR A 310 -6.63 1.61 14.44
C THR A 310 -5.52 1.96 15.43
N GLY A 311 -5.08 3.21 15.50
CA GLY A 311 -4.09 3.66 16.48
C GLY A 311 -4.51 3.46 17.93
N HIS A 312 -5.81 3.56 18.22
CA HIS A 312 -6.36 3.29 19.56
C HIS A 312 -6.69 1.81 19.79
N LEU A 313 -6.86 1.01 18.74
CA LEU A 313 -7.29 -0.39 18.79
C LEU A 313 -6.30 -1.30 18.03
N VAL A 314 -5.04 -1.27 18.44
CA VAL A 314 -3.94 -2.01 17.79
C VAL A 314 -4.25 -3.52 17.69
N GLU A 315 -4.96 -4.09 18.66
CA GLU A 315 -5.34 -5.51 18.66
C GLU A 315 -6.55 -5.86 17.76
N ALA A 316 -7.16 -4.89 17.07
CA ALA A 316 -8.37 -5.16 16.27
C ALA A 316 -8.11 -6.01 15.01
N ILE A 317 -6.85 -6.11 14.59
CA ILE A 317 -6.42 -6.85 13.39
C ILE A 317 -5.59 -8.05 13.85
N VAL A 318 -6.13 -9.25 13.63
CA VAL A 318 -5.56 -10.48 14.22
C VAL A 318 -4.47 -11.09 13.38
N GLY A 319 -4.47 -10.87 12.06
CA GLY A 319 -3.43 -11.45 11.23
C GLY A 319 -3.50 -11.03 9.78
N ARG A 320 -2.33 -11.10 9.15
CA ARG A 320 -2.08 -10.70 7.78
C ARG A 320 -1.60 -11.89 6.96
N MET A 321 -1.76 -11.76 5.64
CA MET A 321 -1.20 -12.71 4.69
C MET A 321 0.18 -12.23 4.22
N THR A 322 1.17 -13.11 4.23
CA THR A 322 2.50 -12.76 3.71
C THR A 322 2.52 -12.68 2.20
N LYS A 323 3.16 -11.64 1.68
CA LYS A 323 3.30 -11.44 0.23
C LYS A 323 4.42 -12.25 -0.41
N TYR A 324 5.38 -12.65 0.42
CA TYR A 324 6.62 -13.27 -0.02
C TYR A 324 6.92 -14.53 0.77
N HIS A 325 7.74 -15.39 0.20
CA HIS A 325 8.44 -16.39 0.99
C HIS A 325 9.62 -15.72 1.67
N TYR A 326 9.79 -15.95 2.98
CA TYR A 326 10.97 -15.51 3.72
C TYR A 326 11.73 -16.73 4.20
N GLY A 327 13.04 -16.72 4.03
CA GLY A 327 13.85 -17.89 4.30
C GLY A 327 15.33 -17.61 4.45
N LEU A 328 16.09 -18.66 4.70
CA LEU A 328 17.54 -18.57 4.82
C LEU A 328 18.24 -19.06 3.55
N GLY A 329 19.36 -18.41 3.24
CA GLY A 329 20.32 -18.92 2.28
C GLY A 329 21.30 -19.86 2.96
N LEU A 330 21.18 -21.15 2.63
CA LEU A 330 21.90 -22.21 3.31
C LEU A 330 22.81 -22.97 2.33
N SER A 331 24.08 -23.13 2.68
CA SER A 331 24.97 -24.09 2.04
C SER A 331 24.66 -25.48 2.64
N THR A 332 23.67 -26.19 2.10
CA THR A 332 23.18 -27.45 2.71
C THR A 332 23.97 -28.67 2.27
N THR A 333 24.10 -29.63 3.20
CA THR A 333 24.40 -31.05 2.91
C THR A 333 23.25 -32.01 3.30
N ALA A 334 22.32 -31.62 4.21
CA ALA A 334 21.10 -32.39 4.52
C ALA A 334 20.04 -31.59 5.32
N VAL A 335 18.75 -31.88 5.10
CA VAL A 335 17.59 -31.44 5.91
C VAL A 335 16.88 -32.68 6.46
N SER A 336 16.57 -32.71 7.75
CA SER A 336 15.80 -33.80 8.38
C SER A 336 14.76 -33.23 9.35
N GLY A 337 13.48 -33.29 8.97
CA GLY A 337 12.39 -32.70 9.75
C GLY A 337 12.54 -31.18 9.92
N ARG A 338 12.53 -30.70 11.17
CA ARG A 338 12.78 -29.27 11.52
C ARG A 338 14.25 -28.97 11.82
N SER A 339 15.15 -29.93 11.63
CA SER A 339 16.58 -29.77 11.85
C SER A 339 17.31 -29.53 10.53
N ILE A 340 18.16 -28.50 10.49
CA ILE A 340 18.91 -28.13 9.30
C ILE A 340 20.41 -28.10 9.60
N SER A 341 21.22 -28.75 8.78
CA SER A 341 22.68 -28.75 8.94
C SER A 341 23.35 -27.86 7.89
N LEU A 342 24.18 -26.91 8.35
CA LEU A 342 24.97 -26.03 7.50
C LEU A 342 26.39 -26.56 7.30
N GLY A 343 26.81 -26.66 6.03
CA GLY A 343 28.18 -26.94 5.63
C GLY A 343 28.92 -25.69 5.14
N ASP A 344 30.24 -25.69 5.26
CA ASP A 344 31.10 -24.54 4.95
C ASP A 344 31.68 -24.66 3.52
N ASN A 345 30.80 -24.53 2.52
CA ASN A 345 31.14 -24.56 1.09
C ASN A 345 30.79 -23.22 0.42
N ASP A 346 31.73 -22.70 -0.37
CA ASP A 346 31.61 -21.51 -1.26
C ASP A 346 30.69 -21.76 -2.50
N GLY A 347 29.81 -22.76 -2.42
CA GLY A 347 28.93 -23.18 -3.50
C GLY A 347 27.61 -22.39 -3.59
N LYS A 348 26.79 -22.77 -4.58
CA LYS A 348 25.39 -22.33 -4.74
C LYS A 348 24.60 -22.53 -3.44
N LYS A 349 24.01 -21.45 -2.92
CA LYS A 349 23.15 -21.50 -1.73
C LYS A 349 21.77 -22.04 -2.09
N THR A 350 21.22 -22.84 -1.19
CA THR A 350 19.85 -23.34 -1.30
C THR A 350 18.93 -22.50 -0.43
N PHE A 351 17.77 -22.11 -0.94
CA PHE A 351 16.76 -21.40 -0.20
C PHE A 351 15.97 -22.35 0.71
N PHE A 352 15.94 -22.04 2.00
CA PHE A 352 15.07 -22.73 2.95
C PHE A 352 13.97 -21.79 3.42
N SER A 353 12.75 -22.01 2.93
CA SER A 353 11.58 -21.24 3.31
C SER A 353 11.22 -21.48 4.78
N LEU A 354 11.24 -20.39 5.55
CA LEU A 354 10.80 -20.36 6.95
C LEU A 354 9.34 -19.91 7.07
N ILE A 355 8.93 -19.04 6.16
CA ILE A 355 7.58 -18.54 5.98
C ILE A 355 7.25 -18.62 4.49
N LYS A 356 6.06 -19.16 4.19
CA LYS A 356 5.58 -19.27 2.81
C LYS A 356 4.82 -18.03 2.40
N LYS A 357 4.83 -17.71 1.10
CA LYS A 357 3.89 -16.75 0.50
C LYS A 357 2.45 -17.21 0.75
N GLY A 358 1.59 -16.27 1.12
CA GLY A 358 0.19 -16.54 1.49
C GLY A 358 0.01 -17.23 2.85
N GLN A 359 1.06 -17.33 3.67
CA GLN A 359 0.91 -17.84 5.02
C GLN A 359 0.22 -16.80 5.90
N LYS A 360 -0.78 -17.25 6.66
CA LYS A 360 -1.46 -16.45 7.69
C LYS A 360 -0.53 -16.27 8.88
N ILE A 361 -0.27 -15.04 9.28
CA ILE A 361 0.54 -14.70 10.45
C ILE A 361 -0.26 -13.82 11.37
N LYS A 362 -0.27 -14.17 12.66
CA LYS A 362 -0.81 -13.33 13.72
C LYS A 362 0.24 -12.35 14.20
N ILE A 363 -0.16 -11.08 14.31
CA ILE A 363 0.72 -10.00 14.75
C ILE A 363 1.14 -10.28 16.20
N GLY A 364 2.44 -10.15 16.47
CA GLY A 364 3.01 -10.40 17.81
C GLY A 364 3.25 -11.86 18.16
N ASP A 365 2.80 -12.82 17.34
CA ASP A 365 3.07 -14.24 17.58
C ASP A 365 4.45 -14.65 17.07
N VAL A 366 5.06 -15.62 17.76
CA VAL A 366 6.19 -16.38 17.23
C VAL A 366 5.68 -17.29 16.12
N VAL A 367 6.05 -16.97 14.88
CA VAL A 367 5.49 -17.61 13.68
C VAL A 367 5.96 -19.06 13.54
N THR A 368 7.26 -19.29 13.75
CA THR A 368 7.85 -20.62 13.65
C THR A 368 9.10 -20.76 14.50
N GLN A 369 9.37 -21.99 14.95
CA GLN A 369 10.62 -22.39 15.59
C GLN A 369 11.31 -23.48 14.78
N TYR A 370 12.53 -23.22 14.34
CA TYR A 370 13.39 -24.19 13.63
C TYR A 370 14.67 -24.41 14.40
N GLU A 371 15.17 -25.64 14.40
CA GLU A 371 16.50 -25.93 14.95
C GLU A 371 17.52 -25.99 13.80
N VAL A 372 18.55 -25.16 13.85
CA VAL A 372 19.60 -25.12 12.84
C VAL A 372 20.92 -25.45 13.49
N VAL A 373 21.52 -26.55 13.05
CA VAL A 373 22.88 -26.94 13.40
C VAL A 373 23.84 -26.19 12.47
N ILE A 374 24.61 -25.28 13.06
CA ILE A 374 25.60 -24.49 12.32
C ILE A 374 26.98 -25.01 12.65
N LYS A 375 27.77 -25.27 11.62
CA LYS A 375 29.20 -25.56 11.70
C LYS A 375 29.96 -24.55 10.85
N ALA A 376 30.99 -23.92 11.41
CA ALA A 376 31.79 -22.94 10.68
C ALA A 376 33.30 -23.12 10.95
N LYS A 377 34.14 -22.76 9.97
CA LYS A 377 35.60 -22.70 10.14
C LYS A 377 36.02 -21.57 11.07
N SER A 378 35.22 -20.52 11.16
CA SER A 378 35.46 -19.33 11.99
C SER A 378 34.61 -19.34 13.28
N GLN A 379 34.92 -18.47 14.25
CA GLN A 379 34.05 -18.27 15.43
C GLN A 379 32.76 -17.51 15.10
N TRP A 380 32.63 -17.01 13.88
CA TRP A 380 31.47 -16.29 13.40
C TRP A 380 30.82 -17.05 12.23
N ALA A 381 29.51 -17.17 12.28
CA ALA A 381 28.69 -17.65 11.19
C ALA A 381 27.73 -16.55 10.75
N ASN A 382 27.58 -16.37 9.44
CA ASN A 382 26.63 -15.42 8.87
C ASN A 382 25.45 -16.21 8.30
N LEU A 383 24.27 -16.02 8.89
CA LEU A 383 23.01 -16.52 8.35
C LEU A 383 22.38 -15.43 7.50
N GLU A 384 22.30 -15.65 6.20
CA GLU A 384 21.67 -14.69 5.30
C GLU A 384 20.18 -14.97 5.16
N VAL A 385 19.39 -13.90 5.20
CA VAL A 385 17.94 -13.95 5.04
C VAL A 385 17.58 -13.45 3.65
N TYR A 386 16.74 -14.21 2.96
CA TYR A 386 16.29 -13.95 1.60
C TYR A 386 14.76 -13.90 1.53
N THR A 387 14.27 -13.15 0.54
CA THR A 387 12.86 -13.10 0.16
C THR A 387 12.69 -13.41 -1.34
N THR A 388 11.53 -13.90 -1.73
CA THR A 388 11.14 -14.13 -3.14
C THR A 388 9.64 -13.98 -3.35
N GLU A 389 9.26 -13.46 -4.51
CA GLU A 389 7.86 -13.27 -4.93
C GLU A 389 7.29 -14.49 -5.68
N ASP A 390 8.13 -15.46 -6.06
CA ASP A 390 7.74 -16.66 -6.79
C ASP A 390 6.74 -17.49 -5.98
N ASP A 391 5.69 -17.99 -6.61
CA ASP A 391 4.72 -18.88 -5.96
C ASP A 391 5.42 -20.19 -5.54
N ASP A 392 6.23 -20.76 -6.43
CA ASP A 392 7.04 -21.97 -6.24
C ASP A 392 8.53 -21.62 -6.34
N PRO A 393 9.20 -21.25 -5.24
CA PRO A 393 10.57 -20.77 -5.28
C PRO A 393 11.56 -21.87 -5.66
N LYS A 394 12.52 -21.51 -6.53
CA LYS A 394 13.60 -22.43 -6.93
C LYS A 394 14.40 -22.87 -5.70
N PRO A 395 14.91 -24.11 -5.66
CA PRO A 395 15.75 -24.55 -4.54
C PRO A 395 17.04 -23.74 -4.43
N VAL A 396 17.63 -23.34 -5.55
CA VAL A 396 18.91 -22.60 -5.57
C VAL A 396 18.65 -21.10 -5.63
N ILE A 397 19.34 -20.36 -4.78
CA ILE A 397 19.31 -18.89 -4.75
C ILE A 397 20.08 -18.34 -5.95
N ASP A 398 19.45 -17.39 -6.63
CA ASP A 398 20.01 -16.56 -7.69
C ASP A 398 19.54 -15.11 -7.54
N ASP A 399 20.26 -14.17 -8.16
CA ASP A 399 20.00 -12.74 -8.03
C ASP A 399 18.77 -12.26 -8.82
N GLU A 400 18.18 -13.11 -9.67
CA GLU A 400 17.00 -12.78 -10.47
C GLU A 400 15.70 -13.04 -9.71
N HIS A 401 15.65 -14.11 -8.90
CA HIS A 401 14.43 -14.56 -8.22
C HIS A 401 14.46 -14.33 -6.71
N PHE A 402 15.64 -14.08 -6.13
CA PHE A 402 15.80 -13.88 -4.69
C PHE A 402 16.44 -12.53 -4.37
N THR A 403 15.90 -11.87 -3.35
CA THR A 403 16.50 -10.65 -2.78
C THR A 403 17.02 -10.95 -1.38
N LYS A 404 18.31 -10.65 -1.13
CA LYS A 404 18.87 -10.73 0.22
C LYS A 404 18.36 -9.54 1.04
N VAL A 405 17.64 -9.81 2.12
CA VAL A 405 16.99 -8.79 2.96
C VAL A 405 17.65 -8.65 4.31
N GLY A 406 18.56 -9.53 4.69
CA GLY A 406 19.18 -9.42 5.99
C GLY A 406 20.30 -10.42 6.23
N SER A 407 20.90 -10.29 7.40
CA SER A 407 21.86 -11.27 7.90
C SER A 407 21.91 -11.28 9.42
N ILE A 408 22.13 -12.45 10.01
CA ILE A 408 22.38 -12.64 11.44
C ILE A 408 23.83 -13.07 11.60
N ASN A 409 24.62 -12.28 12.31
CA ASN A 409 25.99 -12.67 12.67
C ASN A 409 25.97 -13.40 14.01
N VAL A 410 26.20 -14.71 13.96
CA VAL A 410 26.18 -15.61 15.12
C VAL A 410 27.60 -15.85 15.59
N LYS A 411 27.86 -15.60 16.88
CA LYS A 411 29.14 -15.95 17.52
C LYS A 411 29.06 -17.35 18.11
N LEU A 412 29.79 -18.29 17.52
CA LEU A 412 29.85 -19.68 17.97
C LEU A 412 30.78 -19.85 19.19
N PRO A 413 30.59 -20.91 20.01
CA PRO A 413 31.48 -21.21 21.13
C PRO A 413 32.95 -21.38 20.70
N GLN A 414 33.90 -20.87 21.50
CA GLN A 414 35.31 -20.86 21.10
C GLN A 414 35.91 -22.27 20.93
N PHE A 415 35.54 -23.20 21.81
CA PHE A 415 36.07 -24.56 21.86
C PHE A 415 35.34 -25.55 20.94
N LYS A 416 34.15 -25.16 20.47
CA LYS A 416 33.31 -25.96 19.58
C LYS A 416 32.68 -24.99 18.59
N LYS A 417 33.24 -24.91 17.38
CA LYS A 417 32.76 -24.06 16.27
C LYS A 417 31.48 -24.62 15.64
N GLU A 418 30.59 -25.07 16.50
CA GLU A 418 29.33 -25.71 16.18
C GLU A 418 28.32 -25.37 17.26
N SER A 419 27.11 -24.99 16.84
CA SER A 419 26.00 -24.79 17.77
C SER A 419 24.67 -25.20 17.16
N ILE A 420 23.70 -25.47 18.03
CA ILE A 420 22.30 -25.67 17.66
C ILE A 420 21.58 -24.37 17.98
N LEU A 421 21.06 -23.71 16.95
CA LEU A 421 20.31 -22.47 17.10
C LEU A 421 18.82 -22.76 16.98
N VAL A 422 18.04 -22.25 17.91
CA VAL A 422 16.59 -22.14 17.79
C VAL A 422 16.30 -20.83 17.09
N LEU A 423 15.90 -20.89 15.83
CA LEU A 423 15.45 -19.74 15.08
C LEU A 423 14.00 -19.44 15.43
N THR A 424 13.78 -18.26 15.99
CA THR A 424 12.48 -17.69 16.27
C THR A 424 12.25 -16.57 15.28
N ILE A 425 11.07 -16.58 14.67
CA ILE A 425 10.68 -15.56 13.72
C ILE A 425 9.49 -14.84 14.30
N SER A 426 9.63 -13.53 14.46
CA SER A 426 8.54 -12.66 14.86
C SER A 426 8.29 -11.66 13.75
N TYR A 427 7.02 -11.49 13.42
CA TYR A 427 6.56 -10.41 12.59
C TYR A 427 5.92 -9.38 13.52
N ASP A 428 6.57 -8.24 13.70
CA ASP A 428 5.87 -7.05 14.19
C ASP A 428 5.22 -6.36 12.98
N GLU A 429 4.30 -5.43 13.23
CA GLU A 429 3.41 -4.84 12.21
C GLU A 429 4.12 -4.32 10.95
N THR A 430 5.45 -4.12 10.99
CA THR A 430 6.22 -3.52 9.91
C THR A 430 7.58 -4.16 9.64
N GLU A 431 8.11 -4.99 10.54
CA GLU A 431 9.42 -5.59 10.43
C GLU A 431 9.41 -7.11 10.64
N PHE A 432 10.12 -7.77 9.71
CA PHE A 432 10.46 -9.16 9.85
C PHE A 432 11.75 -9.29 10.68
N LYS A 433 11.62 -9.87 11.87
CA LYS A 433 12.73 -10.09 12.79
C LYS A 433 13.02 -11.57 12.90
N VAL A 434 14.28 -11.93 12.66
CA VAL A 434 14.78 -13.28 12.90
C VAL A 434 15.71 -13.26 14.10
N VAL A 435 15.36 -14.03 15.11
CA VAL A 435 16.13 -14.20 16.33
C VAL A 435 16.70 -15.62 16.35
N ALA A 436 18.02 -15.74 16.37
CA ALA A 436 18.69 -17.00 16.55
C ALA A 436 19.13 -17.14 18.02
N THR A 437 18.61 -18.15 18.72
CA THR A 437 18.96 -18.41 20.11
C THR A 437 19.82 -19.66 20.20
N ASP A 438 21.03 -19.55 20.72
CA ASP A 438 21.89 -20.70 20.97
C ASP A 438 21.28 -21.59 22.05
N ARG A 439 20.92 -22.84 21.70
CA ARG A 439 20.20 -23.76 22.57
C ARG A 439 20.95 -24.10 23.86
N ASN A 440 22.28 -24.10 23.81
CA ASN A 440 23.11 -24.53 24.94
C ASN A 440 23.44 -23.37 25.88
N THR A 441 23.62 -22.16 25.34
CA THR A 441 24.05 -20.99 26.12
C THR A 441 22.92 -20.00 26.42
N GLY A 442 21.79 -20.12 25.73
CA GLY A 442 20.68 -19.16 25.78
C GLY A 442 20.99 -17.81 25.14
N ARG A 443 22.15 -17.66 24.48
CA ARG A 443 22.55 -16.40 23.86
C ARG A 443 21.72 -16.11 22.61
N CYS A 444 21.11 -14.93 22.57
CA CYS A 444 20.32 -14.48 21.43
C CYS A 444 21.16 -13.63 20.47
N PHE A 445 20.94 -13.84 19.18
CA PHE A 445 21.48 -13.05 18.08
C PHE A 445 20.30 -12.58 17.23
N VAL A 446 20.23 -11.28 16.99
CA VAL A 446 19.10 -10.66 16.27
C VAL A 446 19.59 -10.20 14.91
N GLY A 447 18.89 -10.61 13.85
CA GLY A 447 19.00 -9.98 12.53
C GLY A 447 17.72 -9.25 12.19
N ASN A 448 17.86 -7.97 11.88
CA ASN A 448 16.78 -7.18 11.32
C ASN A 448 16.84 -7.30 9.80
N CYS A 449 15.69 -7.55 9.17
CA CYS A 449 15.61 -7.51 7.72
C CYS A 449 15.46 -6.06 7.26
N ARG A 450 16.41 -5.62 6.44
CA ARG A 450 16.43 -4.32 5.78
C ARG A 450 16.16 -4.54 4.30
N PHE A 451 15.04 -4.01 3.85
CA PHE A 451 14.62 -4.02 2.44
C PHE A 451 15.09 -2.74 1.72
N LEU A 452 15.62 -1.76 2.46
CA LEU A 452 16.31 -0.60 1.91
C LEU A 452 17.80 -0.90 1.69
N ASP A 453 18.31 -0.57 0.50
CA ASP A 453 19.74 -0.62 0.21
C ASP A 453 20.53 0.29 1.17
N LYS A 454 21.76 -0.13 1.49
CA LYS A 454 22.68 0.64 2.34
C LYS A 454 22.92 2.07 1.84
N GLU A 455 22.70 2.36 0.57
CA GLU A 455 22.83 3.70 -0.03
C GLU A 455 21.70 4.67 0.33
N ILE A 456 20.63 4.21 1.00
CA ILE A 456 19.51 5.05 1.44
C ILE A 456 19.77 5.61 2.87
N ASN A 457 20.86 5.22 3.52
CA ASN A 457 21.21 5.66 4.87
C ASN A 457 21.85 7.07 4.93
N PRO A 458 21.78 7.72 6.11
CA PRO A 458 21.69 9.17 6.27
C PRO A 458 23.04 9.85 6.05
N ILE A 459 23.00 11.03 5.41
CA ILE A 459 23.95 12.10 5.70
C ILE A 459 23.46 12.76 6.99
#